data_AF-A0A2N2P9E7-F1
#
_entry.id   AF-A0A2N2P9E7-F1
#
_cell.length_a   1.000
_cell.length_b   1.000
_cell.length_c   1.000
_cell.angle_alpha   90.00
_cell.angle_beta   90.00
_cell.angle_gamma   90.00
#
_symmetry.space_group_name_H-M   'P 1'
#
loop_
_entity.id
_entity.type
_entity.pdbx_description
1 polymer ?
#
loop_
_entity_poly.entity_id
_entity_poly.type
_entity_poly.pdbx_seq_one_letter_code
_entity_poly.pdbx_strand_id
1 'polypeptide(L)'
;MNIEILILVLVVVAIFLAAALGVVFASRNKRSQKLRDKFGPEYDLTVKNVGDQRKAEETLDEREERVTKLNIRDLKITERDAYSEEWQKIQADFVDNPSTSVDEASRLITEVMIARGFPVSDFEQRAADLSVMYPNFVPNYRNAYDIALKNQRKETSTEELRQAMVNYHSMFEELLGIVKVNEVEDKDMEVAIHE
;
A
#
# COMPACT_ATOMS: atom_id res chain seq x y z
N MET A 1 26.87 38.34 -41.80
CA MET A 1 25.94 37.26 -41.38
C MET A 1 24.55 37.68 -41.85
N ASN A 2 24.00 37.00 -42.84
CA ASN A 2 22.74 37.42 -43.47
C ASN A 2 21.61 37.27 -42.46
N ILE A 3 20.75 38.29 -42.35
CA ILE A 3 19.63 38.30 -41.39
C ILE A 3 18.75 37.06 -41.56
N GLU A 4 18.59 36.57 -42.79
CA GLU A 4 17.85 35.34 -43.09
C GLU A 4 18.48 34.08 -42.46
N ILE A 5 19.81 33.97 -42.45
CA ILE A 5 20.53 32.87 -41.80
C ILE A 5 20.36 32.95 -40.29
N LEU A 6 20.38 34.17 -39.72
CA LEU A 6 20.15 34.37 -38.29
C LEU A 6 18.72 33.96 -37.87
N ILE A 7 17.71 34.33 -38.66
CA ILE A 7 16.31 33.94 -38.42
C ILE A 7 16.16 32.42 -38.49
N LEU A 8 16.74 31.78 -39.51
CA LEU A 8 16.67 30.33 -39.66
C LEU A 8 17.31 29.60 -38.48
N VAL A 9 18.48 30.05 -38.01
CA VAL A 9 19.14 29.49 -36.82
C VAL A 9 18.27 29.64 -35.57
N LEU A 10 17.67 30.81 -35.34
CA LEU A 10 16.78 31.04 -34.19
C LEU A 10 15.54 30.14 -34.22
N VAL A 11 14.92 29.95 -35.39
CA VAL A 11 13.75 29.07 -35.55
C VAL A 11 14.13 27.62 -35.24
N VAL A 12 15.27 27.15 -35.76
CA VAL A 12 15.76 25.79 -35.48
C VAL A 12 16.03 25.60 -33.99
N VAL A 13 16.70 26.54 -33.32
CA VAL A 13 16.96 26.48 -31.87
C VAL A 13 15.65 26.46 -31.07
N ALA A 14 14.67 27.29 -31.44
CA ALA A 14 13.36 27.33 -30.78
C ALA A 14 12.61 25.99 -30.93
N ILE A 15 12.67 25.35 -32.10
CA ILE A 15 12.07 24.03 -32.34
C ILE A 15 12.75 22.96 -31.46
N PHE A 16 14.07 22.96 -31.38
CA PHE A 16 14.79 22.03 -30.52
C PHE A 16 14.45 22.20 -29.03
N LEU A 17 14.36 23.45 -28.56
CA LEU A 17 13.94 23.75 -27.18
C LEU A 17 12.51 23.30 -26.92
N ALA A 18 11.57 23.56 -27.84
CA ALA A 18 10.19 23.12 -27.72
C ALA A 18 10.07 21.59 -27.71
N ALA A 19 10.82 20.88 -28.57
CA ALA A 19 10.86 19.43 -28.60
C ALA A 19 11.44 18.86 -27.29
N ALA A 20 12.53 19.43 -26.77
CA ALA A 20 13.12 19.01 -25.51
C ALA A 20 12.14 19.19 -24.33
N LEU A 21 11.45 20.33 -24.26
CA LEU A 21 10.41 20.58 -23.25
C LEU A 21 9.24 19.61 -23.40
N GLY A 22 8.82 19.31 -24.63
CA GLY A 22 7.77 18.33 -24.91
C GLY A 22 8.11 16.92 -24.40
N VAL A 23 9.35 16.46 -24.61
CA VAL A 23 9.82 15.16 -24.11
C VAL A 23 9.87 15.13 -22.58
N VAL A 24 10.35 16.19 -21.94
CA VAL A 24 10.37 16.30 -20.47
C VAL A 24 8.94 16.27 -19.91
N PHE A 25 8.01 17.02 -20.49
CA PHE A 25 6.63 17.04 -20.02
C PHE A 25 5.94 15.68 -20.19
N ALA A 26 6.11 15.04 -21.35
CA ALA A 26 5.54 13.73 -21.63
C ALA A 26 6.09 12.63 -20.71
N SER A 27 7.41 12.62 -20.46
CA SER A 27 8.04 11.65 -19.56
C SER A 27 7.60 11.83 -18.11
N ARG A 28 7.44 13.07 -17.64
CA ARG A 28 6.91 13.38 -16.30
C ARG A 28 5.48 12.88 -16.13
N ASN A 29 4.63 13.12 -17.12
CA ASN A 29 3.24 12.64 -17.06
C ASN A 29 3.16 11.10 -16.99
N LYS A 30 3.96 10.40 -17.81
CA LYS A 30 4.03 8.93 -17.77
C LYS A 30 4.53 8.39 -16.42
N ARG A 31 5.55 9.03 -15.83
CA ARG A 31 6.06 8.65 -14.50
C ARG A 31 4.99 8.82 -13.43
N SER A 32 4.34 9.98 -13.41
CA SER A 32 3.26 10.28 -12.46
C SER A 32 2.11 9.27 -12.57
N GLN A 33 1.69 8.94 -13.80
CA GLN A 33 0.67 7.90 -14.03
C GLN A 33 1.12 6.54 -13.50
N LYS A 34 2.35 6.10 -13.78
CA LYS A 34 2.86 4.81 -13.28
C LYS A 34 2.87 4.74 -11.74
N LEU A 35 3.28 5.81 -11.07
CA LEU A 35 3.29 5.88 -9.60
C LEU A 35 1.86 5.91 -9.04
N ARG A 36 0.95 6.66 -9.68
CA ARG A 36 -0.46 6.69 -9.31
C ARG A 36 -1.13 5.33 -9.51
N ASP A 37 -0.85 4.62 -10.60
CA ASP A 37 -1.39 3.29 -10.87
C ASP A 37 -0.89 2.26 -9.83
N LYS A 38 0.35 2.41 -9.38
CA LYS A 38 0.96 1.52 -8.38
C LYS A 38 0.50 1.81 -6.95
N PHE A 39 0.55 3.06 -6.52
CA PHE A 39 0.24 3.45 -5.13
C PHE A 39 -1.23 3.80 -4.91
N GLY A 40 -1.99 4.01 -5.98
CA GLY A 40 -3.41 4.36 -5.92
C GLY A 40 -3.64 5.60 -5.04
N PRO A 41 -4.55 5.53 -4.04
CA PRO A 41 -4.83 6.63 -3.13
C PRO A 41 -3.61 7.15 -2.33
N GLU A 42 -2.59 6.32 -2.10
CA GLU A 42 -1.39 6.73 -1.37
C GLU A 42 -0.53 7.72 -2.19
N TYR A 43 -0.65 7.72 -3.51
CA TYR A 43 -0.05 8.76 -4.36
C TYR A 43 -0.65 10.13 -4.01
N ASP A 44 -1.98 10.23 -4.05
CA ASP A 44 -2.70 11.48 -3.78
C ASP A 44 -2.44 11.96 -2.35
N LEU A 45 -2.45 11.04 -1.39
CA LEU A 45 -2.13 11.35 0.01
C LEU A 45 -0.70 11.89 0.15
N THR A 46 0.27 11.27 -0.51
CA THR A 46 1.68 11.71 -0.43
C THR A 46 1.88 13.08 -1.09
N VAL A 47 1.27 13.32 -2.26
CA VAL A 47 1.30 14.64 -2.91
C VAL A 47 0.66 15.71 -2.01
N LYS A 48 -0.49 15.40 -1.39
CA LYS A 48 -1.17 16.31 -0.47
C LYS A 48 -0.31 16.64 0.75
N ASN A 49 0.35 15.65 1.35
CA ASN A 49 1.13 15.82 2.57
C ASN A 49 2.46 16.55 2.31
N VAL A 50 3.12 16.28 1.19
CA VAL A 50 4.39 16.91 0.82
C VAL A 50 4.20 18.30 0.20
N GLY A 51 3.09 18.52 -0.50
CA GLY A 51 2.75 19.80 -1.15
C GLY A 51 3.50 20.09 -2.44
N ASP A 52 4.41 19.21 -2.86
CA ASP A 52 5.16 19.29 -4.13
C ASP A 52 5.15 17.92 -4.81
N GLN A 53 4.66 17.87 -6.05
CA GLN A 53 4.51 16.61 -6.78
C GLN A 53 5.86 15.91 -7.01
N ARG A 54 6.92 16.64 -7.37
CA ARG A 54 8.21 16.03 -7.67
C ARG A 54 8.82 15.40 -6.41
N LYS A 55 8.79 16.12 -5.30
CA LYS A 55 9.25 15.60 -4.00
C LYS A 55 8.40 14.42 -3.53
N ALA A 56 7.09 14.45 -3.75
CA ALA A 56 6.21 13.33 -3.42
C ALA A 56 6.56 12.08 -4.23
N GLU A 57 6.78 12.21 -5.55
CA GLU A 57 7.22 11.11 -6.40
C GLU A 57 8.58 10.55 -5.95
N GLU A 58 9.53 11.42 -5.57
CA GLU A 58 10.82 11.01 -4.99
C GLU A 58 10.63 10.23 -3.67
N THR A 59 9.76 10.69 -2.78
CA THR A 59 9.43 9.98 -1.54
C THR A 59 8.80 8.60 -1.81
N LEU A 60 7.97 8.47 -2.85
CA LEU A 60 7.38 7.19 -3.24
C LEU A 60 8.45 6.22 -3.75
N ASP A 61 9.39 6.69 -4.59
CA ASP A 61 10.51 5.87 -5.07
C ASP A 61 11.40 5.41 -3.89
N GLU A 62 11.73 6.31 -2.96
CA GLU A 62 12.49 5.98 -1.74
C GLU A 62 11.79 4.92 -0.87
N ARG A 63 10.45 4.93 -0.80
CA ARG A 63 9.67 3.88 -0.12
C ARG A 63 9.88 2.54 -0.80
N GLU A 64 9.80 2.47 -2.13
CA GLU A 64 10.04 1.22 -2.87
C GLU A 64 11.45 0.68 -2.65
N GLU A 65 12.45 1.54 -2.73
CA GLU A 65 13.85 1.15 -2.51
C GLU A 65 14.07 0.60 -1.10
N ARG A 66 13.42 1.20 -0.10
CA ARG A 66 13.48 0.71 1.29
C ARG A 66 12.81 -0.65 1.42
N VAL A 67 11.58 -0.80 0.91
CA VAL A 67 10.83 -2.06 1.00
C VAL A 67 11.55 -3.20 0.27
N THR A 68 12.17 -2.92 -0.88
CA THR A 68 12.95 -3.91 -1.64
C THR A 68 14.15 -4.46 -0.85
N LYS A 69 14.67 -3.71 0.12
CA LYS A 69 15.77 -4.14 1.00
C LYS A 69 15.29 -4.91 2.23
N LEU A 70 13.97 -4.98 2.47
CA LEU A 70 13.41 -5.74 3.57
C LEU A 70 13.30 -7.22 3.19
N ASN A 71 13.63 -8.10 4.14
CA ASN A 71 13.43 -9.54 3.99
C ASN A 71 11.99 -9.92 4.33
N ILE A 72 11.04 -9.38 3.57
CA ILE A 72 9.62 -9.69 3.75
C ILE A 72 9.38 -11.12 3.28
N ARG A 73 8.72 -11.92 4.13
CA ARG A 73 8.37 -13.31 3.86
C ARG A 73 6.88 -13.55 4.02
N ASP A 74 6.44 -14.66 3.45
CA ASP A 74 5.13 -15.23 3.79
C ASP A 74 5.18 -15.89 5.17
N LEU A 75 4.02 -15.92 5.81
CA LEU A 75 3.81 -16.69 7.03
C LEU A 75 3.77 -18.18 6.71
N LYS A 76 4.33 -19.00 7.60
CA LYS A 76 4.12 -20.45 7.60
C LYS A 76 2.66 -20.76 7.91
N ILE A 77 2.16 -21.90 7.44
CA ILE A 77 0.76 -22.32 7.66
C ILE A 77 0.41 -22.28 9.16
N THR A 78 1.26 -22.83 10.02
CA THR A 78 1.06 -22.82 11.48
C THR A 78 1.01 -21.42 12.09
N GLU A 79 1.76 -20.45 11.54
CA GLU A 79 1.72 -19.05 11.99
C GLU A 79 0.40 -18.40 11.57
N ARG A 80 -0.06 -18.67 10.33
CA ARG A 80 -1.35 -18.16 9.83
C ARG A 80 -2.51 -18.70 10.64
N ASP A 81 -2.52 -19.99 10.94
CA ASP A 81 -3.58 -20.65 11.72
C ASP A 81 -3.66 -20.03 13.12
N ALA A 82 -2.51 -19.87 13.78
CA ALA A 82 -2.44 -19.24 15.11
C ALA A 82 -2.98 -17.80 15.10
N TYR A 83 -2.56 -16.97 14.14
CA TYR A 83 -3.06 -15.60 14.04
C TYR A 83 -4.54 -15.54 13.65
N SER A 84 -5.02 -16.46 12.82
CA SER A 84 -6.44 -16.58 12.46
C SER A 84 -7.30 -16.90 13.68
N GLU A 85 -6.86 -17.84 14.52
CA GLU A 85 -7.54 -18.18 15.77
C GLU A 85 -7.56 -17.00 16.74
N GLU A 86 -6.47 -16.24 16.82
CA GLU A 86 -6.39 -15.04 17.66
C GLU A 86 -7.33 -13.94 17.18
N TRP A 87 -7.37 -13.69 15.87
CA TRP A 87 -8.29 -12.75 15.25
C TRP A 87 -9.76 -13.11 15.55
N GLN A 88 -10.13 -14.39 15.47
CA GLN A 88 -11.48 -14.86 15.79
C GLN A 88 -11.87 -14.59 17.25
N LYS A 89 -10.93 -14.76 18.20
CA LYS A 89 -11.17 -14.43 19.61
C LYS A 89 -11.44 -12.95 19.81
N ILE A 90 -10.61 -12.08 19.20
CA ILE A 90 -10.79 -10.63 19.24
C ILE A 90 -12.15 -10.22 18.64
N GLN A 91 -12.58 -10.84 17.54
CA GLN A 91 -13.89 -10.57 16.95
C GLN A 91 -15.04 -11.00 17.86
N ALA A 92 -14.93 -12.15 18.54
CA ALA A 92 -15.95 -12.61 19.48
C ALA A 92 -16.07 -11.66 20.68
N ASP A 93 -14.93 -11.20 21.20
CA ASP A 93 -14.88 -10.31 22.36
C ASP A 93 -15.37 -8.89 22.05
N PHE A 94 -15.45 -8.49 20.77
CA PHE A 94 -15.91 -7.16 20.35
C PHE A 94 -17.32 -6.83 20.83
N VAL A 95 -18.21 -7.82 20.93
CA VAL A 95 -19.60 -7.61 21.35
C VAL A 95 -19.67 -7.07 22.79
N ASP A 96 -18.84 -7.64 23.67
CA ASP A 96 -18.81 -7.28 25.09
C ASP A 96 -17.80 -6.15 25.37
N ASN A 97 -16.68 -6.12 24.63
CA ASN A 97 -15.53 -5.25 24.87
C ASN A 97 -15.02 -4.57 23.58
N PRO A 98 -15.82 -3.69 22.93
CA PRO A 98 -15.50 -3.16 21.60
C PRO A 98 -14.23 -2.30 21.58
N SER A 99 -14.01 -1.50 22.62
CA SER A 99 -12.84 -0.62 22.72
C SER A 99 -11.53 -1.42 22.84
N THR A 100 -11.50 -2.41 23.74
CA THR A 100 -10.36 -3.32 23.93
C THR A 100 -10.07 -4.13 22.67
N SER A 101 -11.12 -4.64 22.01
CA SER A 101 -10.97 -5.48 20.82
C SER A 101 -10.34 -4.72 19.64
N VAL A 102 -10.65 -3.43 19.47
CA VAL A 102 -10.00 -2.59 18.45
C VAL A 102 -8.52 -2.37 18.74
N ASP A 103 -8.16 -2.18 20.01
CA ASP A 103 -6.75 -2.04 20.42
C ASP A 103 -5.98 -3.37 20.27
N GLU A 104 -6.62 -4.50 20.53
CA GLU A 104 -6.07 -5.85 20.30
C GLU A 104 -5.89 -6.15 18.81
N ALA A 105 -6.88 -5.83 17.97
CA ALA A 105 -6.76 -5.98 16.52
C ALA A 105 -5.57 -5.19 15.95
N SER A 106 -5.36 -3.95 16.42
CA SER A 106 -4.22 -3.11 16.03
C SER A 106 -2.87 -3.74 16.41
N ARG A 107 -2.79 -4.32 17.61
CA ARG A 107 -1.61 -5.04 18.10
C ARG A 107 -1.34 -6.30 17.27
N LEU A 108 -2.34 -7.16 17.09
CA LEU A 108 -2.23 -8.39 16.32
C LEU A 108 -1.75 -8.13 14.88
N ILE A 109 -2.30 -7.11 14.21
CA ILE A 109 -1.85 -6.71 12.87
C ILE A 109 -0.36 -6.31 12.86
N THR A 110 0.09 -5.59 13.89
CA THR A 110 1.49 -5.20 14.03
C THR A 110 2.39 -6.42 14.27
N GLU A 111 1.94 -7.39 15.07
CA GLU A 111 2.66 -8.65 15.30
C GLU A 111 2.80 -9.47 14.02
N VAL A 112 1.74 -9.57 13.22
CA VAL A 112 1.77 -10.21 11.90
C VAL A 112 2.78 -9.52 10.98
N MET A 113 2.80 -8.19 10.93
CA MET A 113 3.78 -7.44 10.13
C MET A 113 5.21 -7.76 10.57
N ILE A 114 5.49 -7.76 11.87
CA ILE A 114 6.81 -8.08 12.41
C ILE A 114 7.20 -9.52 12.04
N ALA A 115 6.29 -10.48 12.19
CA ALA A 115 6.52 -11.87 11.83
C ALA A 115 6.87 -12.02 10.33
N ARG A 116 6.25 -11.22 9.47
CA ARG A 116 6.54 -11.16 8.04
C ARG A 116 7.83 -10.42 7.69
N GLY A 117 8.50 -9.78 8.64
CA GLY A 117 9.80 -9.12 8.42
C GLY A 117 9.72 -7.62 8.17
N PHE A 118 8.58 -6.98 8.46
CA PHE A 118 8.52 -5.52 8.51
C PHE A 118 9.26 -4.99 9.75
N PRO A 119 9.92 -3.83 9.65
CA PRO A 119 10.61 -3.23 10.78
C PRO A 119 9.61 -2.72 11.82
N VAL A 120 10.04 -2.72 13.09
CA VAL A 120 9.34 -1.95 14.13
C VAL A 120 9.62 -0.47 13.88
N SER A 121 8.59 0.25 13.43
CA SER A 121 8.63 1.69 13.18
C SER A 121 7.35 2.36 13.69
N ASP A 122 7.26 3.68 13.62
CA ASP A 122 5.99 4.38 13.84
C ASP A 122 4.94 4.00 12.78
N PHE A 123 3.69 4.37 13.05
CA PHE A 123 2.55 4.06 12.20
C PHE A 123 2.70 4.63 10.77
N GLU A 124 3.15 5.88 10.64
CA GLU A 124 3.25 6.52 9.32
C GLU A 124 4.28 5.82 8.44
N GLN A 125 5.42 5.45 9.03
CA GLN A 125 6.45 4.69 8.36
C GLN A 125 5.97 3.29 7.97
N ARG A 126 5.26 2.57 8.86
CA ARG A 126 4.69 1.25 8.54
C ARG A 126 3.65 1.34 7.43
N ALA A 127 2.73 2.30 7.51
CA ALA A 127 1.70 2.51 6.49
C ALA A 127 2.32 2.86 5.13
N ALA A 128 3.37 3.68 5.13
CA ALA A 128 4.14 4.01 3.92
C ALA A 128 4.81 2.77 3.32
N ASP A 129 5.40 1.89 4.13
CA ASP A 129 6.04 0.66 3.63
C ASP A 129 5.01 -0.36 3.12
N LEU A 130 3.88 -0.52 3.82
CA LEU A 130 2.77 -1.36 3.38
C LEU A 130 2.21 -0.91 2.03
N SER A 131 2.22 0.40 1.73
CA SER A 131 1.64 0.93 0.48
C SER A 131 2.34 0.41 -0.78
N VAL A 132 3.58 -0.07 -0.66
CA VAL A 132 4.34 -0.64 -1.78
C VAL A 132 3.78 -1.99 -2.22
N MET A 133 3.29 -2.81 -1.27
CA MET A 133 2.79 -4.17 -1.55
C MET A 133 1.27 -4.28 -1.45
N TYR A 134 0.64 -3.45 -0.62
CA TYR A 134 -0.79 -3.46 -0.32
C TYR A 134 -1.46 -2.10 -0.59
N PRO A 135 -1.24 -1.47 -1.76
CA PRO A 135 -1.72 -0.11 -2.04
C PRO A 135 -3.23 0.05 -1.88
N ASN A 136 -4.00 -1.00 -2.16
CA ASN A 136 -5.46 -0.98 -2.07
C ASN A 136 -5.99 -1.12 -0.64
N PHE A 137 -5.17 -1.60 0.30
CA PHE A 137 -5.61 -1.94 1.66
C PHE A 137 -5.09 -0.95 2.71
N VAL A 138 -3.97 -0.26 2.44
CA VAL A 138 -3.44 0.76 3.35
C VAL A 138 -4.46 1.87 3.69
N PRO A 139 -5.34 2.33 2.78
CA PRO A 139 -6.38 3.29 3.16
C PRO A 139 -7.30 2.79 4.28
N ASN A 140 -7.66 1.50 4.28
CA ASN A 140 -8.44 0.88 5.36
C ASN A 140 -7.61 0.84 6.65
N TYR A 141 -6.35 0.41 6.57
CA TYR A 141 -5.45 0.39 7.72
C TYR A 141 -5.29 1.77 8.38
N ARG A 142 -5.14 2.84 7.58
CA ARG A 142 -5.10 4.23 8.07
C ARG A 142 -6.38 4.66 8.76
N ASN A 143 -7.51 4.41 8.12
CA ASN A 143 -8.81 4.76 8.69
C ASN A 143 -9.05 4.03 10.03
N ALA A 144 -8.75 2.73 10.10
CA ALA A 144 -8.85 1.96 11.34
C ALA A 144 -7.93 2.50 12.44
N TYR A 145 -6.69 2.86 12.10
CA TYR A 145 -5.75 3.43 13.05
C TYR A 145 -6.18 4.81 13.58
N ASP A 146 -6.71 5.67 12.71
CA ASP A 146 -7.26 6.97 13.12
C ASP A 146 -8.41 6.80 14.12
N ILE A 147 -9.28 5.81 13.92
CA ILE A 147 -10.36 5.48 14.85
C ILE A 147 -9.78 4.91 16.15
N ALA A 148 -8.82 3.98 16.10
CA ALA A 148 -8.17 3.44 17.29
C ALA A 148 -7.47 4.53 18.12
N LEU A 149 -6.83 5.50 17.47
CA LEU A 149 -6.21 6.65 18.15
C LEU A 149 -7.24 7.55 18.85
N LYS A 150 -8.43 7.73 18.25
CA LYS A 150 -9.55 8.43 18.89
C LYS A 150 -10.15 7.61 20.04
N ASN A 151 -10.21 6.28 19.90
CA ASN A 151 -10.71 5.36 20.92
C ASN A 151 -9.88 5.45 22.21
N GLN A 152 -8.55 5.60 22.10
CA GLN A 152 -7.68 5.83 23.27
C GLN A 152 -8.04 7.10 24.05
N ARG A 153 -8.66 8.10 23.39
CA ARG A 153 -9.18 9.32 24.02
C ARG A 153 -10.66 9.22 24.42
N LYS A 154 -11.29 8.07 24.21
CA LYS A 154 -12.73 7.81 24.43
C LYS A 154 -13.64 8.72 23.57
N GLU A 155 -13.18 9.09 22.38
CA GLU A 155 -13.85 10.00 21.46
C GLU A 155 -14.57 9.27 20.31
N THR A 156 -14.88 7.98 20.48
CA THR A 156 -15.45 7.13 19.42
C THR A 156 -16.77 6.50 19.83
N SER A 157 -17.69 6.45 18.87
CA SER A 157 -18.92 5.65 18.97
C SER A 157 -18.65 4.16 18.71
N THR A 158 -19.52 3.28 19.19
CA THR A 158 -19.44 1.83 18.91
C THR A 158 -19.50 1.52 17.41
N GLU A 159 -20.22 2.34 16.64
CA GLU A 159 -20.30 2.19 15.18
C GLU A 159 -18.97 2.53 14.49
N GLU A 160 -18.26 3.56 14.95
CA GLU A 160 -16.89 3.81 14.49
C GLU A 160 -15.95 2.65 14.85
N LEU A 161 -16.06 2.10 16.06
CA LEU A 161 -15.27 0.92 16.44
C LEU A 161 -15.57 -0.29 15.56
N ARG A 162 -16.84 -0.51 15.18
CA ARG A 162 -17.23 -1.55 14.23
C ARG A 162 -16.59 -1.31 12.87
N GLN A 163 -16.55 -0.06 12.41
CA GLN A 163 -15.87 0.30 11.15
C GLN A 163 -14.36 0.06 11.23
N ALA A 164 -13.72 0.36 12.37
CA ALA A 164 -12.30 0.06 12.59
C ALA A 164 -12.03 -1.44 12.48
N MET A 165 -12.86 -2.28 13.10
CA MET A 165 -12.74 -3.75 13.00
C MET A 165 -12.81 -4.24 11.55
N VAL A 166 -13.76 -3.74 10.76
CA VAL A 166 -13.90 -4.10 9.34
C VAL A 166 -12.66 -3.69 8.54
N ASN A 167 -12.20 -2.47 8.76
CA ASN A 167 -11.04 -1.91 8.08
C ASN A 167 -9.74 -2.65 8.45
N TYR A 168 -9.57 -3.02 9.72
CA TYR A 168 -8.46 -3.85 10.18
C TYR A 168 -8.53 -5.26 9.61
N HIS A 169 -9.71 -5.90 9.60
CA HIS A 169 -9.90 -7.23 9.02
C HIS A 169 -9.45 -7.26 7.55
N SER A 170 -9.84 -6.25 6.77
CA SER A 170 -9.45 -6.13 5.37
C SER A 170 -7.94 -6.10 5.16
N MET A 171 -7.17 -5.47 6.05
CA MET A 171 -5.70 -5.50 5.99
C MET A 171 -5.15 -6.83 6.53
N PHE A 172 -5.73 -7.34 7.60
CA PHE A 172 -5.30 -8.58 8.26
C PHE A 172 -5.35 -9.78 7.31
N GLU A 173 -6.43 -9.96 6.56
CA GLU A 173 -6.57 -11.07 5.59
C GLU A 173 -5.47 -11.05 4.51
N GLU A 174 -5.12 -9.87 4.01
CA GLU A 174 -4.05 -9.70 3.03
C GLU A 174 -2.66 -9.96 3.63
N LEU A 175 -2.49 -9.62 4.91
CA LEU A 175 -1.30 -9.94 5.67
C LEU A 175 -1.19 -11.42 6.04
N LEU A 176 -2.30 -12.15 6.15
CA LEU A 176 -2.24 -13.61 6.25
C LEU A 176 -1.91 -14.26 4.90
N GLY A 177 -2.10 -13.53 3.81
CA GLY A 177 -1.79 -13.98 2.46
C GLY A 177 -2.59 -15.24 2.14
N ILE A 178 -3.92 -15.19 2.33
CA ILE A 178 -4.83 -16.30 2.02
C ILE A 178 -4.32 -16.91 0.72
N VAL A 179 -3.97 -18.19 0.78
CA VAL A 179 -3.73 -18.97 -0.42
C VAL A 179 -5.02 -18.83 -1.21
N LYS A 180 -5.05 -17.92 -2.20
CA LYS A 180 -5.83 -18.19 -3.39
C LYS A 180 -5.29 -19.54 -3.78
N VAL A 181 -6.06 -20.59 -3.49
CA VAL A 181 -5.85 -21.89 -4.07
C VAL A 181 -5.79 -21.54 -5.53
N ASN A 182 -4.57 -21.46 -6.07
CA ASN A 182 -4.41 -21.59 -7.49
C ASN A 182 -5.21 -22.84 -7.76
N GLU A 183 -6.30 -22.72 -8.52
CA GLU A 183 -6.79 -23.85 -9.28
C GLU A 183 -5.52 -24.48 -9.83
N VAL A 184 -5.12 -25.57 -9.18
CA VAL A 184 -4.27 -26.56 -9.80
C VAL A 184 -5.20 -26.99 -10.91
N GLU A 185 -5.05 -26.32 -12.06
CA GLU A 185 -5.62 -26.75 -13.32
C GLU A 185 -4.95 -28.10 -13.52
N ASP A 186 -5.63 -29.11 -13.00
CA ASP A 186 -5.26 -30.50 -12.96
C ASP A 186 -5.32 -31.02 -14.39
N LYS A 187 -4.33 -30.61 -15.18
CA LYS A 187 -4.11 -31.07 -16.56
C LYS A 187 -3.46 -32.45 -16.60
N ASP A 188 -3.08 -33.00 -15.44
CA ASP A 188 -2.35 -34.26 -15.36
C ASP A 188 -3.25 -35.47 -15.03
N MET A 189 -4.54 -35.26 -14.69
CA MET A 189 -5.48 -36.35 -14.42
C MET A 189 -6.30 -36.82 -15.64
N GLU A 190 -6.19 -36.17 -16.81
CA GLU A 190 -6.91 -36.58 -18.03
C GLU A 190 -6.15 -37.65 -18.86
N VAL A 191 -4.85 -37.87 -18.61
CA VAL A 191 -4.03 -38.80 -19.42
C VAL A 191 -4.11 -40.25 -18.92
N ALA A 192 -4.73 -40.53 -17.75
CA ALA A 192 -4.70 -41.87 -17.16
C ALA A 192 -5.95 -42.74 -17.41
N ILE A 193 -6.95 -42.27 -18.18
CA ILE A 193 -8.20 -43.02 -18.41
C ILE A 193 -8.37 -43.47 -19.87
N HIS A 194 -7.56 -42.97 -20.80
CA HIS A 194 -7.55 -43.43 -22.18
C HIS A 194 -6.14 -43.56 -22.75
N GLU A 195 -5.43 -44.63 -22.37
CA GLU A 195 -4.65 -45.49 -23.27
C GLU A 195 -4.18 -46.77 -22.57
#